data_AF-A0A080M8T1-F1
#
_entry.id   AF-A0A080M8T1-F1
#
_cell.length_a   1.000
_cell.length_b   1.000
_cell.length_c   1.000
_cell.angle_alpha   90.00
_cell.angle_beta   90.00
_cell.angle_gamma   90.00
#
_symmetry.space_group_name_H-M   'P 1'
#
loop_
_entity.id
_entity.type
_entity.pdbx_description
1 polymer ?
#
loop_
_entity_poly.entity_id
_entity_poly.type
_entity_poly.pdbx_seq_one_letter_code
_entity_poly.pdbx_strand_id
1 'polypeptide(L)'
;MINHPREPNSSGFTLIELMMVVAIISILLAIAVPAYNEYIRRAHRAAAQQFLLDVAQRQEQYLLDNRQYATLLGVGAGGLGMSTPTDVATDYADPDFTGVNNAATPPAFLLFMAPKAGARMAGDGNLVINNRTLKWRDTDGDNVYTAGTDKPW
;
A
#
# COMPACT_ATOMS: atom_id res chain seq x y z
N MET A 1 19.84 -33.94 -68.82
CA MET A 1 19.61 -34.05 -67.36
C MET A 1 19.17 -32.67 -66.87
N ILE A 2 17.87 -32.49 -66.59
CA ILE A 2 17.32 -31.22 -66.07
C ILE A 2 17.07 -31.42 -64.58
N ASN A 3 17.71 -30.62 -63.74
CA ASN A 3 17.57 -30.67 -62.28
C ASN A 3 16.36 -29.80 -61.89
N HIS A 4 15.35 -30.38 -61.25
CA HIS A 4 14.20 -29.62 -60.75
C HIS A 4 14.53 -29.03 -59.37
N PRO A 5 14.59 -27.70 -59.22
CA PRO A 5 14.79 -27.08 -57.92
C PRO A 5 13.63 -27.46 -57.00
N ARG A 6 13.94 -27.92 -55.79
CA ARG A 6 12.92 -28.21 -54.76
C ARG A 6 12.52 -26.88 -54.14
N GLU A 7 11.30 -26.45 -54.43
CA GLU A 7 10.67 -25.31 -53.77
C GLU A 7 10.68 -25.53 -52.23
N PRO A 8 11.17 -24.58 -51.43
CA PRO A 8 11.16 -24.72 -49.98
C PRO A 8 9.72 -24.70 -49.46
N ASN A 9 9.31 -25.77 -48.78
CA ASN A 9 8.01 -25.88 -48.14
C ASN A 9 7.82 -24.73 -47.14
N SER A 10 6.96 -23.77 -47.48
CA SER A 10 6.58 -22.68 -46.58
C SER A 10 5.55 -23.24 -45.58
N SER A 11 6.00 -23.70 -44.42
CA SER A 11 5.10 -24.11 -43.34
C SER A 11 4.42 -22.87 -42.74
N GLY A 12 3.12 -22.73 -42.95
CA GLY A 12 2.29 -21.70 -42.30
C GLY A 12 1.74 -22.18 -40.96
N PHE A 13 1.48 -21.25 -40.05
CA PHE A 13 0.78 -21.52 -38.78
C PHE A 13 -0.66 -21.98 -39.06
N THR A 14 -1.12 -22.99 -38.34
CA THR A 14 -2.52 -23.42 -38.45
C THR A 14 -3.44 -22.54 -37.59
N LEU A 15 -4.71 -22.40 -38.02
CA LEU A 15 -5.71 -21.67 -37.24
C LEU A 15 -5.96 -22.35 -35.89
N ILE A 16 -5.89 -23.67 -35.85
CA ILE A 16 -6.04 -24.45 -34.62
C ILE A 16 -4.87 -24.24 -33.64
N GLU A 17 -3.63 -24.10 -34.12
CA GLU A 17 -2.49 -23.75 -33.27
C GLU A 17 -2.69 -22.40 -32.60
N LEU A 18 -3.14 -21.40 -33.36
CA LEU A 18 -3.41 -20.07 -32.79
C LEU A 18 -4.52 -20.12 -31.74
N MET A 19 -5.60 -20.87 -32.00
CA MET A 19 -6.70 -21.02 -31.04
C MET A 19 -6.25 -21.69 -29.74
N MET A 20 -5.43 -22.74 -29.83
CA MET A 20 -4.88 -23.41 -28.64
C MET A 20 -3.95 -22.49 -27.84
N VAL A 21 -3.09 -21.71 -28.52
CA VAL A 21 -2.19 -20.76 -27.87
C VAL A 21 -2.98 -19.69 -27.11
N VAL A 22 -3.98 -19.08 -27.74
CA VAL A 22 -4.82 -18.05 -27.09
C VAL A 22 -5.60 -18.63 -25.92
N ALA A 23 -6.11 -19.86 -26.05
CA ALA A 23 -6.79 -20.54 -24.96
C ALA A 23 -5.87 -20.72 -23.74
N ILE A 24 -4.63 -21.19 -23.94
CA ILE A 24 -3.66 -21.36 -22.85
C ILE A 24 -3.30 -20.00 -22.21
N ILE A 25 -3.05 -18.96 -23.02
CA ILE A 25 -2.72 -17.63 -22.51
C ILE A 25 -3.88 -17.06 -21.66
N SER A 26 -5.14 -17.24 -22.07
CA SER A 26 -6.28 -16.76 -21.29
C SER A 26 -6.39 -17.41 -19.91
N ILE A 27 -6.09 -18.71 -19.80
CA ILE A 27 -6.08 -19.44 -18.54
C ILE A 27 -4.96 -18.92 -17.62
N LEU A 28 -3.76 -18.70 -18.18
CA LEU A 28 -2.64 -18.14 -17.42
C LEU A 28 -2.94 -16.73 -16.92
N LEU A 29 -3.51 -15.87 -17.76
CA LEU A 29 -3.84 -14.49 -17.41
C LEU A 29 -4.87 -14.40 -16.28
N ALA A 30 -5.85 -15.33 -16.24
CA ALA A 30 -6.86 -15.36 -15.19
C ALA A 30 -6.27 -15.48 -13.77
N ILE A 31 -5.11 -16.12 -13.63
CA ILE A 31 -4.40 -16.29 -12.35
C ILE A 31 -3.29 -15.24 -12.20
N ALA A 32 -2.54 -14.98 -13.27
CA ALA A 32 -1.37 -14.11 -13.24
C ALA A 32 -1.72 -12.65 -12.91
N VAL A 33 -2.79 -12.12 -13.51
CA VAL A 33 -3.20 -10.71 -13.32
C VAL A 33 -3.59 -10.40 -11.87
N PRO A 34 -4.53 -11.12 -11.22
CA PRO A 34 -4.87 -10.84 -9.83
C PRO A 34 -3.70 -11.07 -8.87
N ALA A 35 -2.86 -12.09 -9.13
CA ALA A 35 -1.67 -12.36 -8.32
C ALA A 35 -0.65 -11.21 -8.40
N TYR A 36 -0.39 -10.69 -9.60
CA TYR A 36 0.51 -9.55 -9.81
C TYR A 36 -0.03 -8.27 -9.16
N ASN A 37 -1.33 -7.99 -9.31
CA ASN A 37 -1.97 -6.83 -8.67
C ASN A 37 -1.85 -6.90 -7.15
N GLU A 38 -2.04 -8.08 -6.56
CA GLU A 38 -1.87 -8.27 -5.12
C GLU A 38 -0.41 -8.14 -4.68
N TYR A 39 0.56 -8.59 -5.48
CA TYR A 39 1.98 -8.38 -5.21
C TYR A 39 2.32 -6.88 -5.13
N ILE A 40 1.85 -6.10 -6.10
CA ILE A 40 2.04 -4.64 -6.11
C ILE A 40 1.35 -4.01 -4.89
N ARG A 41 0.10 -4.36 -4.56
CA ARG A 41 -0.59 -3.83 -3.37
C ARG A 41 0.19 -4.08 -2.08
N ARG A 42 0.77 -5.27 -1.90
CA ARG A 42 1.61 -5.57 -0.73
C ARG A 42 2.85 -4.68 -0.65
N ALA A 43 3.50 -4.42 -1.78
CA ALA A 43 4.68 -3.54 -1.83
C ALA A 43 4.32 -2.10 -1.44
N HIS A 44 3.23 -1.56 -1.98
CA HIS A 44 2.76 -0.20 -1.63
C HIS A 44 2.31 -0.10 -0.18
N ARG A 45 1.61 -1.12 0.34
CA ARG A 45 1.25 -1.18 1.76
C ARG A 45 2.50 -1.17 2.65
N ALA A 46 3.52 -1.95 2.30
CA ALA A 46 4.76 -2.01 3.06
C ALA A 46 5.49 -0.66 3.10
N ALA A 47 5.56 0.05 1.96
CA ALA A 47 6.14 1.40 1.90
C ALA A 47 5.38 2.39 2.80
N ALA A 48 4.05 2.34 2.75
CA ALA A 48 3.18 3.17 3.58
C ALA A 48 3.31 2.85 5.08
N GLN A 49 3.36 1.56 5.44
CA GLN A 49 3.60 1.10 6.82
C GLN A 49 4.97 1.57 7.33
N GLN A 50 6.02 1.48 6.50
CA GLN A 50 7.36 1.96 6.85
C GLN A 50 7.35 3.46 7.10
N PHE A 51 6.74 4.24 6.21
CA PHE A 51 6.63 5.68 6.39
C PHE A 51 5.88 6.04 7.69
N LEU A 52 4.78 5.35 8.00
CA LEU A 52 4.02 5.59 9.22
C LEU A 52 4.81 5.20 10.49
N LEU A 53 5.69 4.19 10.42
CA LEU A 53 6.66 3.88 11.48
C LEU A 53 7.67 5.00 11.68
N ASP A 54 8.19 5.59 10.60
CA ASP A 54 9.12 6.72 10.68
C ASP A 54 8.43 7.94 11.33
N VAL A 55 7.17 8.19 11.01
CA VAL A 55 6.36 9.26 11.65
C VAL A 55 6.19 8.98 13.15
N ALA A 56 5.88 7.74 13.53
CA ALA A 56 5.77 7.35 14.94
C ALA A 56 7.11 7.51 15.69
N GLN A 57 8.24 7.19 15.08
CA GLN A 57 9.56 7.44 15.66
C GLN A 57 9.82 8.94 15.88
N ARG A 58 9.43 9.78 14.93
CA ARG A 58 9.53 11.23 15.09
C ARG A 58 8.60 11.79 16.16
N GLN A 59 7.43 11.19 16.35
CA GLN A 59 6.54 11.52 17.47
C GLN A 59 7.23 11.29 18.82
N GLU A 60 7.92 10.17 18.98
CA GLU A 60 8.65 9.88 20.22
C GLU A 60 9.80 10.88 20.45
N GLN A 61 10.54 11.25 19.39
CA GLN A 61 11.55 12.31 19.50
C GLN A 61 10.93 13.65 19.89
N TYR A 62 9.82 14.03 19.24
CA TYR A 62 9.13 15.29 19.50
C TYR A 62 8.57 15.35 20.94
N LEU A 63 8.11 14.23 21.48
CA LEU A 63 7.68 14.09 22.88
C LEU A 63 8.82 14.37 23.87
N LEU A 64 10.03 13.88 23.59
CA LEU A 64 11.20 14.13 24.46
C LEU A 64 11.55 15.62 24.52
N ASP A 65 11.43 16.32 23.39
CA ASP A 65 11.80 17.73 23.27
C ASP A 65 10.70 18.67 23.80
N ASN A 66 9.43 18.35 23.53
CA ASN A 66 8.29 19.27 23.74
C ASN A 66 7.32 18.82 24.84
N ARG A 67 7.51 17.63 25.43
CA ARG A 67 6.61 16.98 26.41
C ARG A 67 5.17 16.79 25.92
N GLN A 68 4.98 16.86 24.61
CA GLN A 68 3.71 16.67 23.90
C GLN A 68 4.04 16.02 22.56
N TYR A 69 3.08 15.33 21.95
CA TYR A 69 3.16 14.84 20.59
C TYR A 69 2.86 15.96 19.58
N ALA A 70 3.45 15.85 18.40
CA ALA A 70 3.19 16.72 17.27
C ALA A 70 1.75 16.52 16.77
N THR A 71 1.17 17.56 16.19
CA THR A 71 -0.21 17.58 15.66
C THR A 71 -0.26 17.74 14.14
N LEU A 72 0.90 17.85 13.49
CA LEU A 72 1.03 18.06 12.06
C LEU A 72 2.24 17.28 11.53
N LEU A 73 2.16 16.80 10.29
CA LEU A 73 3.30 16.16 9.62
C LEU A 73 4.38 17.19 9.23
N GLY A 74 3.94 18.29 8.63
CA GLY A 74 4.79 19.26 7.94
C GLY A 74 5.60 20.19 8.86
N VAL A 75 6.12 21.26 8.28
CA VAL A 75 6.81 22.34 8.99
C VAL A 75 5.81 23.27 9.69
N GLY A 76 6.14 23.70 10.91
CA GLY A 76 5.32 24.63 11.69
C GLY A 76 5.37 24.33 13.19
N ALA A 77 4.71 25.16 13.99
CA ALA A 77 4.52 24.88 15.42
C ALA A 77 3.69 23.59 15.58
N GLY A 78 4.20 22.61 16.34
CA GLY A 78 3.54 21.31 16.45
C GLY A 78 3.77 20.37 15.26
N GLY A 79 4.69 20.70 14.35
CA GLY A 79 4.99 19.91 13.16
C GLY A 79 6.23 19.02 13.27
N LEU A 80 6.22 17.87 12.59
CA LEU A 80 7.37 16.94 12.52
C LEU A 80 8.39 17.30 11.44
N GLY A 81 8.11 18.30 10.59
CA GLY A 81 8.98 18.69 9.48
C GLY A 81 9.15 17.59 8.42
N MET A 82 8.19 16.69 8.31
CA MET A 82 8.17 15.58 7.34
C MET A 82 7.23 15.89 6.17
N SER A 83 7.40 15.14 5.09
CA SER A 83 6.46 15.08 3.97
C SER A 83 6.28 13.63 3.56
N THR A 84 5.07 13.26 3.15
CA THR A 84 4.81 11.91 2.63
C THR A 84 5.62 11.67 1.35
N PRO A 85 6.42 10.60 1.28
CA PRO A 85 7.15 10.23 0.08
C PRO A 85 6.22 10.10 -1.12
N THR A 86 6.68 10.51 -2.31
CA THR A 86 5.83 10.58 -3.52
C THR A 86 5.20 9.23 -3.89
N ASP A 87 5.92 8.13 -3.68
CA ASP A 87 5.48 6.76 -3.92
C ASP A 87 4.39 6.28 -2.95
N VAL A 88 4.39 6.78 -1.73
CA VAL A 88 3.31 6.55 -0.75
C VAL A 88 2.15 7.49 -1.05
N ALA A 89 2.44 8.75 -1.34
CA ALA A 89 1.46 9.79 -1.62
C ALA A 89 0.64 9.51 -2.88
N THR A 90 1.09 8.65 -3.80
CA THR A 90 0.24 8.22 -4.92
C THR A 90 -0.99 7.42 -4.49
N ASP A 91 -0.90 6.66 -3.40
CA ASP A 91 -1.96 5.72 -3.02
C ASP A 91 -2.56 5.98 -1.64
N TYR A 92 -1.87 6.72 -0.78
CA TYR A 92 -2.31 7.08 0.56
C TYR A 92 -2.37 8.60 0.75
N ALA A 93 -3.31 9.06 1.55
CA ALA A 93 -3.32 10.42 2.08
C ALA A 93 -2.18 10.62 3.09
N ASP A 94 -1.89 11.88 3.41
CA ASP A 94 -0.97 12.19 4.51
C ASP A 94 -1.50 11.58 5.83
N PRO A 95 -0.61 11.24 6.79
CA PRO A 95 -1.03 10.76 8.10
C PRO A 95 -1.94 11.77 8.78
N ASP A 96 -3.04 11.28 9.33
CA ASP A 96 -3.95 12.04 10.15
C ASP A 96 -3.48 12.06 11.61
N PHE A 97 -3.52 13.24 12.22
CA PHE A 97 -3.09 13.54 13.59
C PHE A 97 -4.29 13.85 14.50
N THR A 98 -5.53 13.73 14.04
CA THR A 98 -6.75 13.96 14.83
C THR A 98 -6.83 13.06 16.08
N GLY A 99 -6.16 11.91 16.06
CA GLY A 99 -6.02 11.00 17.20
C GLY A 99 -4.93 11.38 18.21
N VAL A 100 -4.26 12.53 18.06
CA VAL A 100 -3.27 13.02 19.03
C VAL A 100 -3.98 13.68 20.21
N ASN A 101 -3.75 13.17 21.42
CA ASN A 101 -4.28 13.70 22.67
C ASN A 101 -3.16 14.08 23.65
N ASN A 102 -2.76 15.35 23.58
CA ASN A 102 -1.76 15.94 24.48
C ASN A 102 -2.31 16.33 25.86
N ALA A 103 -3.63 16.27 26.06
CA ALA A 103 -4.26 16.51 27.35
C ALA A 103 -4.38 15.23 28.20
N ALA A 104 -4.20 14.05 27.59
CA ALA A 104 -4.13 12.79 28.31
C ALA A 104 -2.90 12.75 29.24
N THR A 105 -3.03 12.00 30.34
CA THR A 105 -1.94 11.78 31.31
C THR A 105 -1.63 10.28 31.40
N PRO A 106 -0.58 9.76 30.73
CA PRO A 106 0.37 10.47 29.85
C PRO A 106 -0.24 10.84 28.47
N PRO A 107 0.38 11.78 27.71
CA PRO A 107 0.00 12.07 26.34
C PRO A 107 -0.05 10.80 25.48
N ALA A 108 -0.95 10.78 24.49
CA ALA A 108 -1.13 9.64 23.61
C ALA A 108 -1.34 10.09 22.16
N PHE A 109 -1.04 9.22 21.20
CA PHE A 109 -1.43 9.42 19.81
C PHE A 109 -2.02 8.15 19.21
N LEU A 110 -2.93 8.39 18.27
CA LEU A 110 -3.36 7.44 17.25
C LEU A 110 -3.18 8.13 15.90
N LEU A 111 -2.33 7.56 15.05
CA LEU A 111 -2.11 8.04 13.69
C LEU A 111 -2.70 7.05 12.71
N PHE A 112 -3.31 7.56 11.64
CA PHE A 112 -3.79 6.73 10.56
C PHE A 112 -3.50 7.31 9.19
N MET A 113 -3.30 6.43 8.21
CA MET A 113 -3.22 6.78 6.79
C MET A 113 -4.32 6.08 6.01
N ALA A 114 -5.18 6.88 5.40
CA ALA A 114 -6.26 6.39 4.57
C ALA A 114 -5.80 6.17 3.11
N PRO A 115 -6.12 5.03 2.48
CA PRO A 115 -5.97 4.89 1.04
C PRO A 115 -6.81 5.94 0.30
N LYS A 116 -6.24 6.54 -0.76
CA LYS A 116 -6.94 7.52 -1.58
C LYS A 116 -8.07 6.85 -2.37
N ALA A 117 -9.22 7.53 -2.44
CA ALA A 117 -10.33 7.09 -3.27
C ALA A 117 -9.89 6.97 -4.75
N GLY A 118 -10.19 5.83 -5.38
CA GLY A 118 -9.81 5.56 -6.77
C GLY A 118 -8.34 5.16 -6.99
N ALA A 119 -7.49 5.15 -5.95
CA ALA A 119 -6.13 4.64 -6.05
C ALA A 119 -6.07 3.10 -5.94
N ARG A 120 -4.89 2.52 -6.18
CA ARG A 120 -4.72 1.05 -6.18
C ARG A 120 -4.99 0.38 -4.83
N MET A 121 -4.88 1.16 -3.75
CA MET A 121 -5.12 0.75 -2.37
C MET A 121 -6.54 1.07 -1.89
N ALA A 122 -7.42 1.61 -2.74
CA ALA A 122 -8.80 1.92 -2.36
C ALA A 122 -9.52 0.67 -1.81
N GLY A 123 -10.14 0.82 -0.63
CA GLY A 123 -10.81 -0.29 0.07
C GLY A 123 -9.87 -1.25 0.82
N ASP A 124 -8.56 -0.99 0.88
CA ASP A 124 -7.62 -1.82 1.65
C ASP A 124 -7.65 -1.53 3.17
N GLY A 125 -8.45 -0.56 3.61
CA GLY A 125 -8.52 -0.14 5.02
C GLY A 125 -7.40 0.83 5.41
N ASN A 126 -7.62 1.57 6.49
CA ASN A 126 -6.68 2.58 6.99
C ASN A 126 -5.52 1.89 7.71
N LEU A 127 -4.29 2.32 7.45
CA LEU A 127 -3.14 1.88 8.24
C LEU A 127 -3.14 2.67 9.55
N VAL A 128 -3.14 2.00 10.69
CA VAL A 128 -3.22 2.64 12.02
C VAL A 128 -2.02 2.25 12.90
N ILE A 129 -1.44 3.22 13.59
CA ILE A 129 -0.41 3.00 14.63
C ILE A 129 -0.66 3.89 15.84
N ASN A 130 -0.29 3.43 17.04
CA ASN A 130 -0.36 4.23 18.26
C ASN A 130 0.95 4.25 19.06
N ASN A 131 0.98 5.09 20.10
CA ASN A 131 2.11 5.22 21.01
C ASN A 131 2.41 3.97 21.86
N ARG A 132 1.54 2.96 21.79
CA ARG A 132 1.68 1.66 22.47
C ARG A 132 2.14 0.56 21.52
N THR A 133 2.67 0.94 20.36
CA THR A 133 3.16 0.06 19.28
C THR A 133 2.13 -0.90 18.68
N LEU A 134 0.84 -0.71 18.98
CA LEU A 134 -0.23 -1.42 18.30
C LEU A 134 -0.34 -0.88 16.88
N LYS A 135 -0.43 -1.81 15.94
CA LYS A 135 -0.44 -1.54 14.51
C LYS A 135 -1.43 -2.47 13.82
N TRP A 136 -2.38 -1.90 13.09
CA TRP A 136 -3.40 -2.67 12.41
C TRP A 136 -3.95 -1.93 11.20
N ARG A 137 -4.59 -2.68 10.32
CA ARG A 137 -5.42 -2.15 9.26
C ARG A 137 -6.84 -2.12 9.75
N ASP A 138 -7.33 -0.90 9.94
CA ASP A 138 -8.72 -0.63 10.24
C ASP A 138 -9.55 -0.79 8.96
N THR A 139 -10.49 -1.73 9.00
CA THR A 139 -11.33 -2.07 7.84
C THR A 139 -12.80 -1.71 8.01
N ASP A 140 -13.24 -1.36 9.22
CA ASP A 140 -14.62 -0.99 9.53
C ASP A 140 -14.80 0.50 9.89
N GLY A 141 -13.70 1.22 10.07
CA GLY A 141 -13.65 2.68 10.24
C GLY A 141 -13.89 3.15 11.67
N ASP A 142 -13.80 2.27 12.67
CA ASP A 142 -14.04 2.61 14.07
C ASP A 142 -12.79 3.12 14.82
N ASN A 143 -11.62 3.09 14.18
CA ASN A 143 -10.32 3.46 14.74
C ASN A 143 -9.92 2.67 16.01
N VAL A 144 -10.50 1.48 16.23
CA VAL A 144 -10.23 0.58 17.35
C VAL A 144 -9.85 -0.78 16.79
N TYR A 145 -8.81 -1.41 17.35
CA TYR A 145 -8.48 -2.77 16.91
C TYR A 145 -9.55 -3.77 17.34
N THR A 146 -10.27 -4.32 16.36
CA THR A 146 -11.28 -5.38 16.55
C THR A 146 -10.79 -6.70 15.95
N ALA A 147 -10.46 -7.67 16.81
CA ALA A 147 -9.99 -8.97 16.37
C ALA A 147 -11.03 -9.70 15.49
N GLY A 148 -10.62 -10.12 14.29
CA GLY A 148 -11.48 -10.81 13.34
C GLY A 148 -12.15 -9.90 12.31
N THR A 149 -12.33 -8.62 12.63
CA THR A 149 -12.70 -7.59 11.66
C THR A 149 -11.44 -6.99 11.04
N ASP A 150 -10.54 -6.52 11.89
CA ASP A 150 -9.30 -5.89 11.47
C ASP A 150 -8.17 -6.87 11.19
N LYS A 151 -7.20 -6.37 10.42
CA LYS A 151 -6.03 -7.16 10.04
C LYS A 151 -4.80 -6.60 10.73
N PRO A 152 -3.99 -7.42 11.41
CA PRO A 152 -2.67 -6.98 11.84
C PRO A 152 -1.83 -6.60 10.61
N TRP A 153 -0.86 -5.72 10.81
CA TRP A 153 0.15 -5.44 9.79
C TRP A 153 1.02 -6.66 9.52
#